data_AF-A0A9W6LN98-F1
#
_entry.id   AF-A0A9W6LN98-F1
#
_cell.length_a   1.000
_cell.length_b   1.000
_cell.length_c   1.000
_cell.angle_alpha   90.00
_cell.angle_beta   90.00
_cell.angle_gamma   90.00
#
_symmetry.space_group_name_H-M   'P 1'
#
loop_
_entity.id
_entity.type
_entity.pdbx_description
1 polymer ?
#
loop_
_entity_poly.entity_id
_entity_poly.type
_entity_poly.pdbx_seq_one_letter_code
_entity_poly.pdbx_strand_id
1 'polypeptide(L)'
;MNSDIKKILKNSIISSLIVFLYGILVRSAVVYIGVFVGSLISAMCFYSIYMEAEAAVRSDNAFRITLTGYMKRYVIYGVFLGVLLKFFGTSMGVGGAMGLLNVKANIALMTLATFFKKLVNKLDKIK
;
A
#
# COMPACT_ATOMS: atom_id res chain seq x y z
N MET A 1 -14.24 8.71 7.34
CA MET A 1 -12.82 8.52 7.00
C MET A 1 -12.06 9.83 7.06
N ASN A 2 -11.00 9.88 7.86
CA ASN A 2 -10.11 11.03 8.02
C ASN A 2 -9.56 11.48 6.64
N SER A 3 -9.42 12.80 6.44
CA SER A 3 -8.94 13.42 5.19
C SER A 3 -7.56 12.89 4.78
N ASP A 4 -6.67 12.63 5.73
CA ASP A 4 -5.33 12.11 5.46
C ASP A 4 -5.36 10.67 4.94
N ILE A 5 -6.21 9.82 5.53
CA ILE A 5 -6.40 8.43 5.10
C ILE A 5 -7.01 8.39 3.69
N LYS A 6 -8.00 9.25 3.43
CA LYS A 6 -8.60 9.40 2.10
C LYS A 6 -7.55 9.81 1.07
N LYS A 7 -6.64 10.72 1.44
CA LYS A 7 -5.55 11.18 0.58
C LYS A 7 -4.54 10.07 0.29
N ILE A 8 -4.13 9.31 1.30
CA ILE A 8 -3.23 8.16 1.12
C ILE A 8 -3.87 7.15 0.17
N LEU A 9 -5.12 6.76 0.41
CA LEU A 9 -5.82 5.79 -0.44
C LEU A 9 -5.95 6.28 -1.88
N LYS A 10 -6.32 7.55 -2.08
CA LYS A 10 -6.40 8.17 -3.41
C LYS A 10 -5.05 8.14 -4.13
N ASN A 11 -3.96 8.50 -3.44
CA ASN A 11 -2.61 8.48 -4.01
C ASN A 11 -2.16 7.05 -4.33
N SER A 12 -2.50 6.07 -3.49
CA SER A 12 -2.22 4.66 -3.74
C SER A 12 -2.96 4.11 -4.97
N ILE A 13 -4.21 4.53 -5.19
CA ILE A 13 -4.97 4.18 -6.40
C ILE A 13 -4.33 4.86 -7.62
N ILE A 14 -4.01 6.15 -7.55
CA ILE A 14 -3.35 6.86 -8.66
C ILE A 14 -2.01 6.21 -9.02
N SER A 15 -1.17 5.89 -8.03
CA SER A 15 0.09 5.19 -8.26
C SER A 15 -0.09 3.80 -8.86
N SER A 16 -1.13 3.04 -8.45
CA SER A 16 -1.44 1.77 -9.10
C SER A 16 -1.81 1.94 -10.58
N LEU A 17 -2.55 2.98 -10.94
CA LEU A 17 -2.87 3.30 -12.33
C LEU A 17 -1.61 3.70 -13.13
N ILE A 18 -0.71 4.48 -12.53
CA ILE A 18 0.58 4.83 -13.15
C ILE A 18 1.41 3.56 -13.42
N VAL A 19 1.49 2.64 -12.45
CA VAL A 19 2.17 1.36 -12.61
C VAL A 19 1.55 0.53 -13.72
N PHE A 20 0.22 0.50 -13.82
CA PHE A 20 -0.48 -0.21 -14.89
C PHE A 20 -0.12 0.34 -16.26
N LEU A 21 -0.23 1.66 -16.45
CA LEU A 21 0.13 2.33 -17.71
C LEU A 21 1.60 2.11 -18.07
N TYR A 22 2.50 2.21 -17.08
CA TYR A 22 3.92 1.95 -17.26
C TYR A 22 4.18 0.50 -17.69
N GLY A 23 3.48 -0.47 -17.08
CA GLY A 23 3.60 -1.87 -17.44
C GLY A 23 3.14 -2.18 -18.86
N ILE A 24 2.10 -1.49 -19.36
CA ILE A 24 1.67 -1.57 -20.76
C ILE A 24 2.76 -1.03 -21.69
N LEU A 25 3.35 0.13 -21.35
CA LEU A 25 4.40 0.76 -22.15
C LEU A 25 5.64 -0.14 -22.29
N VAL A 26 6.08 -0.74 -21.18
CA VAL A 26 7.24 -1.65 -21.14
C VAL A 26 6.89 -3.06 -21.63
N ARG A 27 5.61 -3.36 -21.85
CA ARG A 27 5.08 -4.68 -22.25
C ARG A 27 5.51 -5.83 -21.33
N SER A 28 5.68 -5.54 -20.04
CA SER A 28 6.12 -6.53 -19.04
C SER A 28 4.95 -7.02 -18.20
N ALA A 29 4.63 -8.31 -18.34
CA ALA A 29 3.60 -8.98 -17.53
C ALA A 29 3.89 -8.88 -16.02
N VAL A 30 5.16 -8.87 -15.63
CA VAL A 30 5.56 -8.68 -14.24
C VAL A 30 5.07 -7.34 -13.69
N VAL A 31 5.09 -6.29 -14.51
CA VAL A 31 4.73 -4.93 -14.09
C VAL A 31 3.22 -4.71 -14.12
N TYR A 32 2.56 -4.95 -15.26
CA TYR A 32 1.12 -4.65 -15.36
C TYR A 32 0.21 -5.70 -14.69
N ILE A 33 0.68 -6.92 -14.45
CA ILE A 33 -0.05 -7.94 -13.67
C ILE A 33 0.49 -7.98 -12.25
N GLY A 34 1.77 -8.33 -12.07
CA GLY A 34 2.34 -8.53 -10.73
C GLY A 34 2.29 -7.28 -9.87
N VAL A 35 3.00 -6.22 -10.29
CA VAL A 35 3.11 -4.98 -9.49
C VAL A 35 1.76 -4.27 -9.39
N PHE A 36 0.97 -4.21 -10.46
CA PHE A 36 -0.35 -3.57 -10.44
C PHE A 36 -1.36 -4.29 -9.53
N VAL A 37 -1.55 -5.60 -9.69
CA VAL A 37 -2.50 -6.35 -8.84
C VAL A 37 -2.04 -6.33 -7.38
N GLY A 38 -0.73 -6.45 -7.13
CA GLY A 38 -0.17 -6.29 -5.78
C GLY A 38 -0.47 -4.90 -5.19
N SER A 39 -0.41 -3.85 -6.00
CA SER A 39 -0.69 -2.48 -5.53
C SER A 39 -2.18 -2.22 -5.26
N LEU A 40 -3.09 -2.89 -5.98
CA LEU A 40 -4.52 -2.90 -5.64
C LEU A 40 -4.79 -3.66 -4.34
N ILE A 41 -4.19 -4.84 -4.16
CA ILE A 41 -4.33 -5.63 -2.92
C ILE A 41 -3.80 -4.84 -1.72
N SER A 42 -2.67 -4.13 -1.89
CA SER A 42 -2.13 -3.22 -0.87
C SER A 42 -3.16 -2.15 -0.47
N ALA A 43 -3.79 -1.50 -1.45
CA ALA A 43 -4.79 -0.46 -1.20
C ALA A 43 -6.05 -1.02 -0.49
N MET A 44 -6.53 -2.19 -0.90
CA MET A 44 -7.66 -2.87 -0.25
C MET A 44 -7.34 -3.27 1.19
N CYS A 45 -6.14 -3.82 1.43
CA CYS A 45 -5.71 -4.18 2.77
C CYS A 45 -5.53 -2.97 3.67
N PHE A 46 -5.06 -1.83 3.14
CA PHE A 46 -5.01 -0.58 3.87
C PHE A 46 -6.41 -0.06 4.24
N TYR A 47 -7.37 -0.16 3.32
CA TYR A 47 -8.76 0.16 3.62
C TYR A 47 -9.34 -0.75 4.72
N SER A 48 -9.01 -2.04 4.72
CA SER A 48 -9.38 -2.97 5.81
C SER A 48 -8.79 -2.53 7.16
N ILE A 49 -7.53 -2.08 7.19
CA ILE A 49 -6.90 -1.56 8.42
C ILE A 49 -7.70 -0.37 8.96
N TYR A 50 -8.13 0.55 8.09
CA TYR A 50 -8.93 1.70 8.50
C TYR A 50 -10.27 1.26 9.11
N MET A 51 -10.98 0.35 8.45
CA MET A 51 -12.26 -0.20 8.94
C MET A 51 -12.11 -0.89 10.29
N GLU A 52 -11.05 -1.68 10.47
CA GLU A 52 -10.74 -2.36 11.73
C GLU A 52 -10.37 -1.38 12.83
N ALA A 53 -9.60 -0.33 12.53
CA ALA A 53 -9.28 0.70 13.50
C ALA A 53 -10.54 1.45 13.96
N GLU A 54 -11.46 1.77 13.04
CA GLU A 54 -12.74 2.39 13.39
C GLU A 54 -13.63 1.45 14.23
N ALA A 55 -13.64 0.16 13.91
CA ALA A 55 -14.37 -0.85 14.67
C ALA A 55 -13.76 -1.09 16.07
N ALA A 56 -12.43 -1.09 16.18
CA ALA A 56 -11.72 -1.28 17.43
C ALA A 56 -11.96 -0.13 18.42
N VAL A 57 -12.05 1.11 17.95
CA VAL A 57 -12.39 2.27 18.79
C VAL A 57 -13.81 2.18 19.37
N ARG A 58 -14.72 1.48 18.69
CA ARG A 58 -16.13 1.34 19.11
C ARG A 58 -16.42 0.03 19.86
N SER A 59 -15.42 -0.80 20.15
CA SER A 59 -15.61 -2.13 20.72
C SER A 59 -14.75 -2.35 21.97
N ASP A 60 -15.31 -3.04 22.97
CA ASP A 60 -14.56 -3.49 24.16
C ASP A 60 -13.45 -4.50 23.82
N ASN A 61 -13.53 -5.17 22.68
CA ASN A 61 -12.58 -6.22 22.29
C ASN A 61 -11.63 -5.77 21.15
N ALA A 62 -11.08 -4.56 21.26
CA ALA A 62 -10.18 -3.95 20.29
C ALA A 62 -8.98 -4.85 19.91
N PHE A 63 -8.40 -5.55 20.89
CA PHE A 63 -7.26 -6.46 20.66
C PHE A 63 -7.62 -7.60 19.70
N ARG A 64 -8.77 -8.26 19.91
CA ARG A 64 -9.23 -9.37 19.08
C ARG A 64 -9.52 -8.91 17.65
N ILE A 65 -10.16 -7.75 17.48
CA ILE A 65 -10.46 -7.17 16.16
C ILE A 65 -9.15 -6.92 15.40
N THR A 66 -8.19 -6.27 16.05
CA THR A 66 -6.90 -5.91 15.43
C THR A 66 -6.08 -7.15 15.07
N LEU A 67 -6.01 -8.14 15.97
CA LEU A 67 -5.25 -9.37 15.76
C LEU A 67 -5.84 -10.21 14.62
N THR A 68 -7.16 -10.39 14.61
CA THR A 68 -7.83 -11.17 13.55
C THR A 68 -7.68 -10.51 12.18
N GLY A 69 -7.83 -9.18 12.13
CA GLY A 69 -7.59 -8.41 10.90
C GLY A 69 -6.15 -8.49 10.41
N TYR A 70 -5.18 -8.45 11.34
CA TYR A 70 -3.77 -8.64 11.01
C TYR A 70 -3.50 -10.00 10.37
N MET A 71 -3.99 -11.10 10.98
CA MET A 71 -3.82 -12.43 10.39
C MET A 71 -4.47 -12.54 9.01
N LYS A 72 -5.69 -12.02 8.83
CA LYS A 72 -6.38 -12.04 7.53
C LYS A 72 -5.54 -11.40 6.43
N ARG A 73 -4.92 -10.26 6.69
CA ARG A 73 -4.03 -9.60 5.72
C ARG A 73 -2.80 -10.43 5.36
N TYR A 74 -2.15 -11.03 6.34
CA TYR A 74 -0.98 -11.88 6.07
C TYR A 74 -1.35 -13.13 5.29
N VAL A 75 -2.53 -13.71 5.53
CA VAL A 75 -3.06 -14.80 4.71
C VAL A 75 -3.31 -14.30 3.28
N ILE A 76 -3.94 -13.14 3.09
CA ILE A 76 -4.17 -12.56 1.75
C ILE A 76 -2.85 -12.35 1.01
N TYR A 77 -1.85 -11.74 1.66
CA TYR A 77 -0.53 -11.52 1.06
C TYR A 77 0.19 -12.84 0.76
N GLY A 78 0.16 -13.79 1.69
CA GLY A 78 0.79 -15.09 1.52
C GLY A 78 0.17 -15.91 0.39
N VAL A 79 -1.17 -15.93 0.29
CA VAL A 79 -1.88 -16.60 -0.81
C VAL A 79 -1.56 -15.92 -2.14
N PHE A 80 -1.62 -14.60 -2.19
CA PHE A 80 -1.31 -13.84 -3.41
C PHE A 80 0.13 -14.13 -3.89
N LEU A 81 1.12 -13.96 -3.02
CA LEU A 81 2.52 -14.22 -3.38
C LEU A 81 2.77 -15.70 -3.68
N GLY A 82 2.16 -16.61 -2.94
CA GLY A 82 2.26 -18.06 -3.17
C GLY A 82 1.72 -18.46 -4.54
N VAL A 83 0.59 -17.89 -4.97
CA VAL A 83 0.04 -18.10 -6.32
C VAL A 83 0.99 -17.56 -7.38
N LEU A 84 1.52 -16.35 -7.21
CA LEU A 84 2.46 -15.77 -8.18
C LEU A 84 3.74 -16.59 -8.29
N LEU A 85 4.33 -17.00 -7.17
CA LEU A 85 5.57 -17.78 -7.16
C LEU A 85 5.36 -19.18 -7.76
N LYS A 86 4.25 -19.86 -7.44
CA LYS A 86 3.98 -21.21 -7.89
C LYS A 86 3.67 -21.29 -9.38
N PHE A 87 2.89 -20.34 -9.91
CA PHE A 87 2.36 -20.42 -11.28
C PHE A 87 3.10 -19.53 -12.28
N PHE A 88 3.74 -18.46 -11.83
CA PHE A 88 4.36 -17.45 -12.70
C PHE A 88 5.85 -17.20 -12.41
N GLY A 89 6.42 -17.93 -11.45
CA GLY A 89 7.84 -17.89 -11.12
C GLY A 89 8.27 -16.72 -10.22
N THR A 90 9.57 -16.68 -9.94
CA THR A 90 10.18 -15.74 -8.97
C THR A 90 10.05 -14.29 -9.40
N SER A 91 10.24 -13.96 -10.68
CA SER A 91 10.13 -12.59 -11.19
C SER A 91 8.74 -11.99 -10.95
N MET A 92 7.68 -12.78 -11.19
CA MET A 92 6.31 -12.33 -10.93
C MET A 92 6.04 -12.20 -9.43
N GLY A 93 6.55 -13.12 -8.61
CA GLY A 93 6.44 -13.03 -7.15
C GLY A 93 7.11 -11.77 -6.58
N VAL A 94 8.31 -11.43 -7.07
CA VAL A 94 9.01 -10.19 -6.68
C VAL A 94 8.22 -8.96 -7.15
N GLY A 95 7.71 -8.94 -8.38
CA GLY A 95 6.84 -7.87 -8.86
C GLY A 95 5.58 -7.71 -8.00
N GLY A 96 4.92 -8.80 -7.65
CA GLY A 96 3.79 -8.82 -6.73
C GLY A 96 4.14 -8.26 -5.35
N ALA A 97 5.28 -8.66 -4.79
CA ALA A 97 5.76 -8.16 -3.50
C ALA A 97 6.05 -6.66 -3.56
N MET A 98 6.66 -6.16 -4.64
CA MET A 98 6.86 -4.72 -4.86
C MET A 98 5.52 -3.99 -4.93
N GLY A 99 4.52 -4.56 -5.61
CA GLY A 99 3.16 -4.02 -5.64
C GLY A 99 2.54 -3.91 -4.25
N LEU A 100 2.68 -4.93 -3.41
CA LEU A 100 2.16 -4.93 -2.03
C LEU A 100 2.72 -3.79 -1.16
N LEU A 101 3.89 -3.25 -1.50
CA LEU A 101 4.52 -2.12 -0.79
C LEU A 101 3.98 -0.74 -1.21
N ASN A 102 3.12 -0.65 -2.23
CA ASN A 102 2.66 0.61 -2.79
C ASN A 102 2.11 1.60 -1.75
N VAL A 103 1.21 1.16 -0.87
CA VAL A 103 0.65 2.05 0.16
C VAL A 103 1.73 2.50 1.15
N LYS A 104 2.62 1.59 1.58
CA LYS A 104 3.72 1.92 2.51
C LYS A 104 4.68 2.94 1.88
N ALA A 105 4.97 2.80 0.59
CA ALA A 105 5.79 3.75 -0.16
C ALA A 105 5.12 5.14 -0.22
N ASN A 106 3.81 5.20 -0.52
CA ASN A 106 3.06 6.46 -0.53
C ASN A 106 3.08 7.16 0.84
N ILE A 107 2.91 6.40 1.94
CA ILE A 107 3.00 6.93 3.31
C ILE A 107 4.40 7.48 3.58
N ALA A 108 5.45 6.70 3.26
CA ALA A 108 6.84 7.12 3.46
C ALA A 108 7.17 8.41 2.68
N LEU A 109 6.73 8.51 1.43
CA LEU A 109 6.90 9.70 0.60
C LEU A 109 6.21 10.94 1.20
N MET A 110 4.99 10.78 1.74
CA MET A 110 4.29 11.89 2.40
C MET A 110 5.01 12.37 3.67
N THR A 111 5.52 11.44 4.47
CA THR A 111 6.31 11.77 5.66
C THR A 111 7.61 12.49 5.30
N LEU A 112 8.34 11.99 4.30
CA LEU A 112 9.56 12.63 3.79
C LEU A 112 9.28 14.03 3.22
N ALA A 113 8.24 14.19 2.40
CA ALA A 113 7.85 15.49 1.87
C ALA A 113 7.53 16.50 2.98
N THR A 114 6.91 16.05 4.06
CA THR A 114 6.61 16.89 5.23
C THR A 114 7.88 17.27 5.99
N PHE A 115 8.84 16.35 6.11
CA PHE A 115 10.14 16.62 6.71
C PHE A 115 10.94 17.66 5.91
N PHE A 116 11.02 17.51 4.57
CA PHE A 116 11.67 18.49 3.71
C PHE A 116 11.01 19.86 3.78
N LYS A 117 9.68 19.94 3.76
CA LYS A 117 8.98 21.22 3.96
C LYS A 117 9.33 21.90 5.28
N LYS A 118 9.43 21.13 6.37
CA LYS A 118 9.84 21.67 7.67
C LYS A 118 11.29 22.18 7.66
N LEU A 119 12.20 21.50 6.96
CA LEU A 119 13.58 21.94 6.83
C LEU A 119 13.69 23.24 6.03
N VAL A 120 13.05 23.31 4.86
CA VAL A 120 13.03 24.53 4.03
C VAL A 120 12.45 25.71 4.82
N ASN A 121 11.31 25.53 5.48
CA ASN A 121 10.71 26.60 6.29
C ASN A 121 11.58 27.05 7.48
N LYS A 122 12.44 26.17 8.02
CA LYS A 122 13.40 26.57 9.07
C LYS A 122 14.58 27.34 8.48
N LEU A 123 15.08 26.93 7.32
CA LEU A 123 16.15 27.63 6.60
C LEU A 123 15.71 29.04 6.17
N ASP A 124 14.48 29.19 5.66
CA ASP A 124 13.92 30.49 5.28
C ASP A 124 13.67 31.44 6.46
N LYS A 125 13.58 30.92 7.69
CA LYS A 125 13.47 31.74 8.92
C LYS A 125 14.82 32.18 9.48
N ILE A 126 15.92 31.59 9.00
CA ILE A 126 17.29 31.89 9.44
C ILE A 126 17.97 32.86 8.46
N LYS A 127 17.48 32.93 7.21
CA LYS A 127 17.78 34.02 6.27
C LYS A 127 16.97 35.26 6.62
#